data_AF-A0A7W6BSK0-F1
#
_entry.id   AF-A0A7W6BSK0-F1
#
_cell.length_a   1.000
_cell.length_b   1.000
_cell.length_c   1.000
_cell.angle_alpha   90.00
_cell.angle_beta   90.00
_cell.angle_gamma   90.00
#
_symmetry.space_group_name_H-M   'P 1'
#
loop_
_entity.id
_entity.type
_entity.pdbx_description
1 polymer ?
#
loop_
_entity_poly.entity_id
_entity_poly.type
_entity_poly.pdbx_seq_one_letter_code
_entity_poly.pdbx_strand_id
1 'polypeptide(L)'
;MDESLEQLKRYRQSIDNIDAALIHMLAERFKITQAVGRFKAEHALPPADPDREERQIARLRELASAAQLDPVFAEKFLRFVIDEVIHHHKQFSEG
;
A
#
# COMPACT_ATOMS: atom_id res chain seq x y z
N MET A 1 -17.86 -33.88 13.54
CA MET A 1 -17.26 -32.54 13.41
C MET A 1 -18.22 -31.72 12.58
N ASP A 2 -18.62 -30.53 13.05
CA ASP A 2 -19.59 -29.69 12.35
C ASP A 2 -18.99 -29.23 11.01
N GLU A 3 -19.63 -29.64 9.90
CA GLU A 3 -19.19 -29.35 8.54
C GLU A 3 -19.04 -27.84 8.28
N SER A 4 -19.88 -27.03 8.94
CA SER A 4 -19.83 -25.57 8.84
C SER A 4 -18.56 -24.99 9.49
N LEU A 5 -18.10 -25.56 10.61
CA LEU A 5 -16.86 -25.13 11.29
C LEU A 5 -15.62 -25.47 10.46
N GLU A 6 -15.60 -26.64 9.83
CA GLU A 6 -14.49 -27.03 8.94
C GLU A 6 -14.42 -26.16 7.68
N GLN A 7 -15.57 -25.81 7.09
CA GLN A 7 -15.60 -24.89 5.95
C GLN A 7 -15.14 -23.48 6.34
N LEU A 8 -15.58 -22.96 7.50
CA LEU A 8 -15.12 -21.68 8.03
C LEU A 8 -13.61 -21.66 8.27
N LYS A 9 -13.06 -22.75 8.80
CA LYS A 9 -11.61 -22.89 9.00
C LYS A 9 -10.84 -22.83 7.68
N ARG A 10 -11.35 -23.47 6.62
CA ARG A 10 -10.74 -23.39 5.27
C ARG A 10 -10.74 -21.97 4.72
N TYR A 11 -11.85 -21.24 4.86
CA TYR A 11 -11.92 -19.84 4.41
C TYR A 11 -10.92 -18.95 5.16
N ARG A 12 -10.81 -19.11 6.49
CA ARG A 12 -9.82 -18.36 7.29
C ARG A 12 -8.39 -18.66 6.87
N GLN A 13 -8.07 -19.93 6.60
CA GLN A 13 -6.74 -20.28 6.11
C GLN A 13 -6.42 -19.60 4.76
N SER A 14 -7.41 -19.46 3.87
CA SER A 14 -7.23 -18.71 2.62
C SER A 14 -7.02 -17.21 2.87
N ILE A 15 -7.74 -16.62 3.83
CA ILE A 15 -7.55 -15.21 4.23
C ILE A 15 -6.14 -15.02 4.79
N ASP A 16 -5.70 -15.86 5.71
CA ASP A 16 -4.37 -15.78 6.32
C ASP A 16 -3.25 -15.82 5.26
N ASN A 17 -3.42 -16.64 4.22
CA ASN A 17 -2.47 -16.74 3.11
C ASN A 17 -2.45 -15.45 2.26
N ILE A 18 -3.61 -14.84 2.02
CA ILE A 18 -3.72 -13.57 1.29
C ILE A 18 -3.07 -12.46 2.12
N ASP A 19 -3.34 -12.40 3.42
CA ASP A 19 -2.78 -11.40 4.32
C ASP A 19 -1.24 -11.49 4.36
N ALA A 20 -0.68 -12.69 4.42
CA ALA A 20 0.76 -12.90 4.33
C ALA A 20 1.34 -12.34 3.01
N ALA A 21 0.67 -12.61 1.88
CA ALA A 21 1.09 -12.08 0.58
C ALA A 21 1.01 -10.54 0.53
N LEU A 22 -0.05 -9.94 1.10
CA LEU A 22 -0.19 -8.48 1.19
C LEU A 22 0.95 -7.85 1.98
N ILE A 23 1.32 -8.44 3.13
CA ILE A 23 2.43 -7.94 3.95
C ILE A 23 3.77 -8.02 3.20
N HIS A 24 4.04 -9.14 2.52
CA HIS A 24 5.27 -9.26 1.72
C HIS A 24 5.32 -8.25 0.57
N MET A 25 4.21 -8.02 -0.13
CA MET A 25 4.15 -7.02 -1.20
C MET A 25 4.31 -5.59 -0.69
N LEU A 26 3.73 -5.28 0.48
CA LEU A 26 3.96 -4.00 1.14
C LEU A 26 5.43 -3.83 1.52
N ALA A 27 6.08 -4.84 2.09
CA ALA A 27 7.50 -4.78 2.45
C ALA A 27 8.38 -4.43 1.25
N GLU A 28 8.18 -5.10 0.11
CA GLU A 28 8.91 -4.77 -1.13
C GLU A 28 8.58 -3.37 -1.64
N ARG A 29 7.30 -2.96 -1.60
CA ARG A 29 6.92 -1.59 -1.96
C ARG A 29 7.64 -0.56 -1.07
N PHE A 30 7.69 -0.79 0.25
CA PHE A 30 8.32 0.12 1.20
C PHE A 30 9.83 0.23 0.97
N LYS A 31 10.51 -0.88 0.68
CA LYS A 31 11.93 -0.90 0.30
C LYS A 31 12.22 0.02 -0.89
N ILE A 32 11.39 -0.04 -1.93
CA ILE A 32 11.53 0.86 -3.09
C ILE A 32 11.23 2.30 -2.71
N THR A 33 10.17 2.56 -1.95
CA THR A 33 9.86 3.94 -1.54
C THR A 33 10.93 4.54 -0.64
N GLN A 34 11.62 3.75 0.19
CA GLN A 34 12.76 4.23 0.96
C GLN A 34 13.93 4.63 0.04
N ALA A 35 14.23 3.82 -0.99
CA ALA A 35 15.24 4.18 -1.98
C ALA A 35 14.86 5.48 -2.73
N VAL A 36 13.58 5.66 -3.08
CA VAL A 36 13.07 6.93 -3.65
C VAL A 36 13.24 8.08 -2.67
N GLY A 37 12.98 7.87 -1.37
CA GLY A 37 13.15 8.90 -0.35
C GLY A 37 14.59 9.36 -0.20
N ARG A 38 15.54 8.42 -0.14
CA ARG A 38 16.98 8.72 -0.13
C ARG A 38 17.42 9.45 -1.38
N PHE A 39 17.00 8.97 -2.56
CA PHE A 39 17.28 9.64 -3.83
C PHE A 39 16.76 11.08 -3.85
N LYS A 40 15.52 11.30 -3.38
CA LYS A 40 14.94 12.65 -3.29
C LYS A 40 15.75 13.55 -2.36
N ALA A 41 16.14 13.05 -1.17
CA ALA A 41 16.94 13.79 -0.22
C ALA A 41 18.32 14.18 -0.80
N GLU A 42 19.03 13.24 -1.43
CA GLU A 42 20.32 13.46 -2.10
C GLU A 42 20.27 14.55 -3.19
N HIS A 43 19.12 14.71 -3.84
CA HIS A 43 18.91 15.66 -4.94
C HIS A 43 18.10 16.89 -4.54
N ALA A 44 17.88 17.12 -3.23
CA ALA A 44 17.06 18.22 -2.70
C ALA A 44 15.65 18.31 -3.33
N LEU A 45 15.07 17.16 -3.68
CA LEU A 45 13.70 17.06 -4.20
C LEU A 45 12.70 16.97 -3.04
N PRO A 46 11.48 17.53 -3.21
CA PRO A 46 10.48 17.50 -2.15
C PRO A 46 10.01 16.06 -1.85
N PRO A 47 9.77 15.73 -0.56
CA PRO A 47 9.29 14.41 -0.16
C PRO A 47 7.90 14.10 -0.72
N ALA A 48 6.99 15.09 -0.73
CA ALA A 48 5.67 15.00 -1.33
C ALA A 48 5.68 15.43 -2.81
N ASP A 49 4.79 14.86 -3.61
CA ASP A 49 4.57 15.19 -5.02
C ASP A 49 3.06 15.06 -5.32
N PRO A 50 2.28 16.15 -5.15
CA PRO A 50 0.83 16.11 -5.25
C PRO A 50 0.33 15.58 -6.60
N ASP A 51 0.97 15.97 -7.71
CA ASP A 51 0.59 15.52 -9.06
C ASP A 51 0.87 14.03 -9.27
N ARG A 52 1.94 13.50 -8.65
CA ARG A 52 2.21 12.06 -8.65
C ARG A 52 1.21 11.30 -7.78
N GLU A 53 0.85 11.83 -6.63
CA GLU A 53 -0.11 11.24 -5.69
C GLU A 53 -1.51 11.17 -6.29
N GLU A 54 -1.99 12.24 -6.93
CA GLU A 54 -3.29 12.28 -7.60
C GLU A 54 -3.38 11.22 -8.72
N ARG A 55 -2.33 11.08 -9.54
CA ARG A 55 -2.25 10.03 -10.57
C ARG A 55 -2.24 8.62 -9.99
N GLN A 56 -1.64 8.41 -8.82
CA GLN A 56 -1.69 7.11 -8.15
C GLN A 56 -3.10 6.77 -7.68
N ILE A 57 -3.80 7.76 -7.10
CA ILE A 57 -5.18 7.60 -6.63
C ILE A 57 -6.10 7.27 -7.79
N ALA A 58 -6.05 8.04 -8.88
CA ALA A 58 -6.87 7.81 -10.08
C ALA A 58 -6.66 6.39 -10.63
N ARG A 59 -5.40 5.99 -10.86
CA ARG A 59 -5.06 4.65 -11.34
C ARG A 59 -5.53 3.54 -10.39
N LEU A 60 -5.41 3.73 -9.08
CA LEU A 60 -5.81 2.69 -8.13
C LEU A 60 -7.33 2.55 -8.05
N ARG A 61 -8.08 3.65 -8.17
CA ARG A 61 -9.55 3.60 -8.24
C ARG A 61 -10.02 2.79 -9.46
N GLU A 62 -9.36 2.95 -10.60
CA GLU A 62 -9.64 2.14 -11.80
C GLU A 62 -9.34 0.66 -11.57
N LEU A 63 -8.17 0.34 -10.99
CA LEU A 63 -7.81 -1.05 -10.66
C LEU A 63 -8.77 -1.69 -9.66
N ALA A 64 -9.20 -0.93 -8.65
CA ALA A 64 -10.18 -1.40 -7.67
C ALA A 64 -11.51 -1.71 -8.33
N SER A 65 -12.01 -0.80 -9.17
CA SER A 65 -13.25 -1.02 -9.92
C SER A 65 -13.17 -2.26 -10.82
N ALA A 66 -12.04 -2.47 -11.51
CA ALA A 66 -11.83 -3.64 -12.36
C ALA A 66 -11.77 -4.95 -11.55
N ALA A 67 -11.24 -4.89 -10.32
CA ALA A 67 -11.15 -6.01 -9.39
C ALA A 67 -12.42 -6.21 -8.54
N GLN A 68 -13.50 -5.45 -8.80
CA GLN A 68 -14.74 -5.49 -8.02
C GLN A 68 -14.53 -5.14 -6.53
N LEU A 69 -13.52 -4.33 -6.25
CA LEU A 69 -13.25 -3.74 -4.94
C LEU A 69 -13.80 -2.31 -4.92
N ASP A 70 -14.38 -1.88 -3.79
CA ASP A 70 -14.84 -0.50 -3.62
C ASP A 70 -13.69 0.51 -3.88
N PRO A 71 -13.79 1.38 -4.90
CA PRO A 71 -12.76 2.38 -5.18
C PRO A 71 -12.54 3.37 -4.03
N VAL A 72 -13.57 3.65 -3.22
CA VAL A 72 -13.44 4.53 -2.06
C VAL A 72 -12.60 3.87 -0.97
N PHE A 73 -12.81 2.59 -0.71
CA PHE A 73 -11.95 1.80 0.18
C PHE A 73 -10.50 1.76 -0.32
N ALA A 74 -10.29 1.46 -1.61
CA ALA A 74 -8.94 1.40 -2.20
C ALA A 74 -8.19 2.74 -2.08
N GLU A 75 -8.88 3.86 -2.29
CA GLU A 75 -8.31 5.18 -2.10
C GLU A 75 -7.91 5.43 -0.64
N LYS A 76 -8.78 5.10 0.33
CA LYS A 76 -8.45 5.25 1.77
C LYS A 76 -7.20 4.45 2.15
N PHE A 77 -7.11 3.21 1.69
CA PHE A 77 -5.94 2.36 1.92
C PHE A 77 -4.68 2.97 1.30
N LEU A 78 -4.77 3.48 0.06
CA LEU A 78 -3.62 4.09 -0.60
C LEU A 78 -3.14 5.36 0.10
N ARG A 79 -4.07 6.22 0.53
CA ARG A 79 -3.74 7.45 1.28
C ARG A 79 -2.97 7.11 2.54
N PHE A 80 -3.44 6.14 3.31
CA PHE A 80 -2.72 5.63 4.48
C PHE A 80 -1.29 5.19 4.14
N VAL A 81 -1.10 4.43 3.06
CA VAL A 81 0.23 3.98 2.63
C VAL A 81 1.11 5.15 2.14
N ILE A 82 0.55 6.15 1.45
CA ILE A 82 1.27 7.34 0.98
C ILE A 82 1.73 8.19 2.16
N ASP A 83 0.86 8.41 3.15
CA ASP A 83 1.17 9.20 4.34
C ASP A 83 2.39 8.62 5.08
N GLU A 84 2.43 7.30 5.24
CA GLU A 84 3.56 6.58 5.84
C GLU A 84 4.85 6.71 5.02
N VAL A 85 4.74 6.69 3.68
CA VAL A 85 5.90 6.90 2.79
C VAL A 85 6.45 8.32 2.92
N ILE A 86 5.58 9.33 2.93
CA ILE A 86 5.97 10.74 3.07
C ILE A 86 6.62 10.97 4.43
N HIS A 87 6.09 10.35 5.50
CA HIS A 87 6.70 10.40 6.83
C HIS A 87 8.16 9.91 6.79
N HIS A 88 8.42 8.74 6.19
CA HIS A 88 9.78 8.22 6.02
C HIS A 88 10.67 9.13 5.16
N HIS A 89 10.12 9.74 4.09
CA HIS A 89 10.90 10.64 3.23
C HIS A 89 11.39 11.86 3.98
N LYS A 90 10.54 12.45 4.83
CA LYS A 90 10.91 13.61 5.67
C LYS A 90 12.08 13.28 6.60
N GLN A 91 12.09 12.08 7.19
CA GLN A 91 13.19 11.63 8.06
C GLN A 91 14.54 11.55 7.32
N PHE A 92 14.56 11.22 6.02
CA PHE A 92 15.79 11.23 5.23
C PHE A 92 16.26 12.63 4.83
N SER A 93 15.37 13.63 4.83
CA SER A 93 15.73 15.02 4.52
C SER A 93 16.19 15.81 5.76
N GLU A 94 15.89 15.33 6.97
CA GLU A 94 16.24 15.95 8.25
C GLU A 94 17.57 15.44 8.85
N GLY A 95 18.15 14.38 8.28
CA GLY A 95 19.44 13.80 8.69
C GLY A 95 20.55 14.05 7.68
#